data_AF-A0A834M7F8-F1
#
_entry.id   AF-A0A834M7F8-F1
#
_cell.length_a   1.000
_cell.length_b   1.000
_cell.length_c   1.000
_cell.angle_alpha   90.00
_cell.angle_beta   90.00
_cell.angle_gamma   90.00
#
_symmetry.space_group_name_H-M   'P 1'
#
loop_
_entity.id
_entity.type
_entity.pdbx_description
1 polymer ?
#
loop_
_entity_poly.entity_id
_entity_poly.type
_entity_poly.pdbx_seq_one_letter_code
_entity_poly.pdbx_strand_id
1 'polypeptide(L)'
;MLKWVQRQSFRCSGSRTRDNDKAVVIEGSDPRVATCRGKLQNRRSKLNQEINKELRLRAGAENLFKATTNKKLKETVAVELSFVNSNLQLLKEQLAELNSSVELYQSDR
;
A
#
# COMPACT_ATOMS: atom_id res chain seq x y z
N MET A 1 1.73 -10.74 14.14
CA MET A 1 1.77 -10.78 12.66
C MET A 1 1.03 -9.56 12.07
N LEU A 2 1.48 -8.33 12.41
CA LEU A 2 0.92 -7.05 11.91
C LEU A 2 2.03 -6.00 11.87
N LYS A 3 3.02 -6.16 10.98
CA LYS A 3 4.09 -5.17 10.74
C LYS A 3 4.05 -4.53 9.34
N TRP A 4 2.94 -4.67 8.60
CA TRP A 4 2.89 -4.28 7.19
C TRP A 4 2.14 -2.97 6.87
N VAL A 5 1.64 -2.25 7.88
CA VAL A 5 1.32 -0.82 7.71
C VAL A 5 2.48 -0.01 8.29
N GLN A 6 3.66 -0.16 7.68
CA GLN A 6 4.72 0.82 7.86
C GLN A 6 4.19 2.13 7.26
N ARG A 7 3.69 3.01 8.13
CA ARG A 7 3.37 4.40 7.81
C ARG A 7 4.61 5.01 7.19
N GLN A 8 4.70 5.03 5.86
CA GLN A 8 5.66 5.86 5.16
C GLN A 8 5.15 7.29 5.29
N SER A 9 5.40 7.87 6.47
CA SER A 9 5.40 9.31 6.62
C SER A 9 6.47 9.83 5.67
N PHE A 10 6.02 10.34 4.52
CA PHE A 10 6.75 11.35 3.76
C PHE A 10 6.95 12.54 4.70
N ARG A 11 8.01 12.48 5.51
CA ARG A 11 8.49 13.65 6.23
C ARG A 11 9.42 14.33 5.23
N CYS A 12 8.85 15.23 4.41
CA CYS A 12 9.64 16.28 3.79
C CYS A 12 10.17 17.16 4.93
N SER A 13 11.32 16.81 5.48
CA SER A 13 12.04 17.64 6.42
C SER A 13 12.90 18.62 5.63
N GLY A 14 12.32 19.78 5.31
CA GLY A 14 13.07 20.96 4.91
C GLY A 14 13.70 21.64 6.13
N SER A 15 15.01 21.87 5.99
CA SER A 15 15.88 22.89 6.60
C SER A 15 16.08 23.00 8.12
N ARG A 16 17.30 22.66 8.56
CA ARG A 16 18.23 23.63 9.18
C ARG A 16 19.68 23.12 9.18
N THR A 17 20.60 24.00 8.78
CA THR A 17 22.03 23.81 8.48
C THR A 17 22.94 23.92 9.72
N ARG A 18 24.12 23.27 9.63
CA ARG A 18 25.46 23.56 10.24
C ARG A 18 26.23 22.22 10.27
N ASP A 19 27.45 22.03 9.79
CA ASP A 19 28.53 22.83 9.22
C ASP A 19 29.37 21.89 8.32
N ASN A 20 30.08 22.44 7.33
CA ASN A 20 31.18 21.81 6.57
C ASN A 20 30.98 20.37 6.06
N ASP A 21 30.48 20.22 4.84
CA ASP A 21 31.14 19.43 3.77
C ASP A 21 30.29 19.50 2.50
N LYS A 22 30.97 19.55 1.35
CA LYS A 22 30.47 19.63 -0.03
C LYS A 22 28.99 19.23 -0.16
N ALA A 23 28.11 20.23 -0.32
CA ALA A 23 26.70 20.00 -0.61
C ALA A 23 26.55 19.27 -1.94
N VAL A 24 26.38 17.95 -1.89
CA VAL A 24 25.78 17.19 -2.97
C VAL A 24 24.36 17.73 -3.09
N VAL A 25 24.15 18.61 -4.07
CA VAL A 25 22.81 18.94 -4.55
C VAL A 25 22.24 17.63 -5.07
N ILE A 26 21.46 16.94 -4.24
CA ILE A 26 20.61 15.86 -4.72
C ILE A 26 19.54 16.57 -5.54
N GLU A 27 19.81 16.74 -6.84
CA GLU A 27 18.83 17.18 -7.82
C GLU A 27 17.62 16.25 -7.66
N GLY A 28 16.54 16.78 -7.09
CA GLY A 28 15.25 16.11 -7.18
C GLY A 28 14.95 15.90 -8.65
N SER A 29 14.55 14.68 -9.03
CA SER A 29 14.13 14.40 -10.39
C SER A 29 13.01 15.36 -10.79
N ASP A 30 13.13 15.99 -11.97
CA ASP A 30 12.09 16.85 -12.54
C ASP A 30 10.72 16.16 -12.39
N PRO A 31 9.71 16.79 -11.76
CA PRO A 31 8.38 16.20 -11.60
C PRO A 31 7.71 15.84 -12.94
N ARG A 32 8.21 16.37 -14.06
CA ARG A 32 7.78 16.02 -15.42
C ARG A 32 8.45 14.74 -15.95
N VAL A 33 9.58 14.32 -15.37
CA VAL A 33 10.30 13.08 -15.72
C VAL A 33 10.01 12.01 -14.67
N ALA A 34 8.98 11.21 -14.90
CA ALA A 34 8.67 10.07 -14.04
C ALA A 34 9.80 9.03 -14.16
N THR A 35 10.69 9.00 -13.16
CA THR A 35 11.72 7.95 -13.06
C THR A 35 11.07 6.57 -12.93
N CYS A 36 11.76 5.52 -13.39
CA CYS A 36 11.29 4.13 -13.22
C CYS A 36 10.93 3.84 -11.75
N ARG A 37 11.75 4.32 -10.81
CA ARG A 37 11.50 4.27 -9.37
C ARG A 37 10.21 5.02 -8.96
N GLY A 38 10.00 6.24 -9.46
CA GLY A 38 8.78 7.01 -9.20
C GLY A 38 7.51 6.32 -9.69
N LYS A 39 7.57 5.68 -10.87
CA LYS A 39 6.43 4.90 -11.42
C LYS A 39 6.09 3.68 -10.54
N LEU A 40 7.10 2.91 -10.12
CA LEU A 40 6.92 1.76 -9.22
C LEU A 40 6.34 2.20 -7.87
N GLN A 41 6.83 3.31 -7.34
CA GLN A 41 6.36 3.88 -6.08
C GLN A 41 4.88 4.33 -6.14
N ASN A 42 4.47 4.94 -7.26
CA ASN A 42 3.07 5.31 -7.49
C ASN A 42 2.17 4.07 -7.55
N ARG A 43 2.60 3.03 -8.28
CA ARG A 43 1.89 1.74 -8.33
C ARG A 43 1.77 1.10 -6.95
N ARG A 44 2.84 1.15 -6.13
CA ARG A 44 2.82 0.65 -4.74
C ARG A 44 1.82 1.40 -3.86
N SER A 45 1.78 2.73 -4.00
CA SER A 45 0.83 3.56 -3.27
C SER A 45 -0.62 3.19 -3.63
N LYS A 46 -0.93 3.02 -4.93
CA LYS A 46 -2.25 2.59 -5.39
C LYS A 46 -2.64 1.21 -4.85
N LEU A 47 -1.75 0.22 -4.90
CA LEU A 47 -2.01 -1.11 -4.33
C LEU A 47 -2.31 -1.04 -2.83
N ASN A 48 -1.56 -0.23 -2.07
CA ASN A 48 -1.85 -0.02 -0.65
C ASN A 48 -3.22 0.65 -0.41
N GLN A 49 -3.65 1.56 -1.28
CA GLN A 49 -4.99 2.16 -1.18
C GLN A 49 -6.08 1.11 -1.41
N GLU A 50 -5.94 0.26 -2.43
CA GLU A 50 -6.90 -0.81 -2.71
C GLU A 50 -6.91 -1.86 -1.59
N ILE A 51 -5.76 -2.28 -1.06
CA ILE A 51 -5.69 -3.19 0.09
C ILE A 51 -6.44 -2.63 1.30
N ASN A 52 -6.25 -1.34 1.61
CA ASN A 52 -6.95 -0.70 2.73
C ASN A 52 -8.46 -0.60 2.47
N LYS A 53 -8.88 -0.39 1.22
CA LYS A 53 -10.29 -0.40 0.83
C LYS A 53 -10.90 -1.78 1.02
N GLU A 54 -10.25 -2.85 0.54
CA GLU A 54 -10.70 -4.22 0.72
C GLU A 54 -10.75 -4.63 2.20
N LEU A 55 -9.77 -4.23 3.01
CA LEU A 55 -9.81 -4.46 4.46
C LEU A 55 -11.04 -3.82 5.13
N ARG A 56 -11.41 -2.59 4.72
CA ARG A 56 -12.62 -1.92 5.22
C ARG A 56 -13.89 -2.61 4.76
N LEU A 57 -13.96 -3.02 3.49
CA LEU A 57 -15.11 -3.78 2.97
C LEU A 57 -15.27 -5.10 3.71
N ARG A 58 -14.17 -5.82 3.95
CA ARG A 58 -14.19 -7.07 4.70
C ARG A 58 -14.73 -6.88 6.11
N ALA A 59 -14.22 -5.88 6.84
CA ALA A 59 -14.71 -5.57 8.18
C ALA A 59 -16.21 -5.21 8.18
N GLY A 60 -16.67 -4.46 7.17
CA GLY A 60 -18.08 -4.15 6.97
C GLY A 60 -18.94 -5.40 6.74
N ALA A 61 -18.50 -6.29 5.84
CA ALA A 61 -19.18 -7.54 5.54
C ALA A 61 -19.21 -8.50 6.75
N GLU A 62 -18.11 -8.63 7.48
CA GLU A 62 -18.04 -9.43 8.72
C GLU A 62 -19.01 -8.90 9.79
N ASN A 63 -19.12 -7.58 9.94
CA ASN A 63 -20.07 -6.96 10.87
C ASN A 63 -21.52 -7.20 10.44
N LEU A 64 -21.82 -7.05 9.15
CA LEU A 64 -23.15 -7.33 8.60
C LEU A 64 -23.52 -8.82 8.77
N PHE A 65 -22.59 -9.73 8.54
CA PHE A 65 -22.80 -11.17 8.71
C PHE A 65 -23.17 -11.53 10.16
N LYS A 66 -22.56 -10.85 11.14
CA LYS A 66 -22.85 -11.03 12.57
C LYS A 66 -24.18 -10.41 12.97
N ALA A 67 -24.52 -9.24 12.43
CA ALA A 67 -25.75 -8.51 12.76
C ALA A 67 -27.00 -9.10 12.11
N THR A 68 -26.85 -9.82 10.99
CA THR A 68 -27.98 -10.32 10.19
C THR A 68 -28.53 -11.64 10.75
N THR A 69 -29.85 -11.68 11.01
CA THR A 69 -30.58 -12.90 11.40
C THR A 69 -31.24 -13.62 10.22
N ASN A 70 -31.43 -12.94 9.09
CA ASN A 70 -32.02 -13.51 7.89
C ASN A 70 -31.05 -14.49 7.20
N LYS A 71 -31.46 -15.75 7.08
CA LYS A 71 -30.64 -16.83 6.53
C LYS A 71 -30.19 -16.59 5.08
N LYS A 72 -31.09 -16.12 4.21
CA LYS A 72 -30.77 -15.88 2.79
C LYS A 72 -29.73 -14.78 2.64
N LEU A 73 -29.91 -13.68 3.37
CA LEU A 73 -28.94 -12.58 3.39
C LEU A 73 -27.59 -13.03 3.95
N LYS A 74 -27.60 -13.89 4.97
CA LYS A 74 -26.37 -14.43 5.56
C LYS A 74 -25.57 -15.28 4.57
N GLU A 75 -26.24 -16.08 3.75
CA GLU A 75 -25.62 -16.84 2.66
C GLU A 75 -25.01 -15.90 1.60
N THR A 76 -25.73 -14.84 1.20
CA THR A 76 -25.19 -13.83 0.27
C THR A 76 -23.95 -13.15 0.84
N VAL A 77 -24.00 -12.69 2.09
CA VAL A 77 -22.85 -12.03 2.73
C VAL A 77 -21.65 -12.97 2.86
N ALA A 78 -21.86 -14.28 3.05
CA ALA A 78 -20.78 -15.26 3.08
C ALA A 78 -20.05 -15.37 1.72
N VAL A 79 -20.80 -15.34 0.61
CA VAL A 79 -20.22 -15.36 -0.74
C VAL A 79 -19.44 -14.08 -1.01
N GLU A 80 -20.02 -12.92 -0.70
CA GLU A 80 -19.35 -11.62 -0.85
C GLU A 80 -18.07 -11.53 0.00
N LEU A 81 -18.11 -12.05 1.22
CA LEU A 81 -16.93 -12.11 2.09
C LEU A 81 -15.81 -12.96 1.48
N SER A 82 -16.18 -14.07 0.82
CA SER A 82 -15.24 -14.92 0.09
C SER A 82 -14.63 -14.19 -1.10
N PHE A 83 -15.43 -13.41 -1.84
CA PHE A 83 -14.96 -12.57 -2.94
C PHE A 83 -13.96 -11.50 -2.47
N VAL A 84 -14.30 -10.75 -1.42
CA VAL A 84 -13.42 -9.74 -0.82
C VAL A 84 -12.10 -10.35 -0.33
N ASN A 85 -12.16 -11.56 0.25
CA ASN A 85 -10.95 -12.27 0.69
C ASN A 85 -10.04 -12.66 -0.49
N SER A 86 -10.59 -13.18 -1.58
CA SER A 86 -9.82 -13.51 -2.78
C SER A 86 -9.18 -12.27 -3.41
N ASN A 87 -9.90 -11.15 -3.45
CA ASN A 87 -9.34 -9.88 -3.95
C ASN A 87 -8.20 -9.38 -3.06
N LEU A 88 -8.38 -9.44 -1.74
CA LEU A 88 -7.35 -9.04 -0.79
C LEU A 88 -6.08 -9.89 -0.92
N GLN A 89 -6.20 -11.20 -1.20
CA GLN A 89 -5.06 -12.07 -1.45
C GLN A 89 -4.32 -11.64 -2.73
N LEU A 90 -5.03 -11.48 -3.84
CA LEU A 90 -4.45 -11.05 -5.12
C LEU A 90 -3.69 -9.72 -4.97
N LEU A 91 -4.28 -8.72 -4.31
CA LEU A 91 -3.64 -7.42 -4.12
C LEU A 91 -2.36 -7.51 -3.28
N LYS A 92 -2.31 -8.43 -2.29
CA LYS A 92 -1.11 -8.66 -1.47
C LYS A 92 -0.02 -9.34 -2.27
N GLU A 93 -0.36 -10.30 -3.12
CA GLU A 93 0.58 -10.97 -4.02
C GLU A 93 1.19 -9.97 -5.01
N GLN A 94 0.36 -9.13 -5.64
CA GLN A 94 0.81 -8.05 -6.52
C GLN A 94 1.71 -7.04 -5.80
N LEU A 95 1.41 -6.71 -4.55
CA LEU A 95 2.25 -5.83 -3.74
C LEU A 95 3.60 -6.48 -3.42
N ALA A 96 3.62 -7.78 -3.12
CA ALA A 96 4.85 -8.53 -2.87
C ALA A 96 5.75 -8.58 -4.12
N GLU A 97 5.17 -8.93 -5.28
CA GLU A 97 5.88 -8.92 -6.57
C GLU A 97 6.49 -7.54 -6.89
N LEU A 98 5.70 -6.48 -6.67
CA LEU A 98 6.16 -5.12 -6.89
C LEU A 98 7.29 -4.73 -5.92
N ASN A 99 7.22 -5.17 -4.67
CA ASN A 99 8.28 -4.92 -3.69
C ASN A 99 9.59 -5.60 -4.11
N SER A 100 9.55 -6.85 -4.59
CA SER A 100 10.75 -7.52 -5.14
C SER A 100 11.35 -6.75 -6.32
N SER A 101 10.52 -6.16 -7.18
CA SER A 101 10.98 -5.33 -8.31
C SER A 101 11.60 -4.00 -7.88
N VAL A 102 11.13 -3.44 -6.77
CA VAL A 102 11.64 -2.18 -6.20
C VAL A 102 12.93 -2.40 -5.41
N GLU A 103 13.09 -3.54 -4.75
CA GLU A 103 14.30 -3.91 -3.99
C GLU A 103 15.57 -3.88 -4.87
N LEU A 104 15.45 -4.23 -6.15
CA LEU A 104 16.55 -4.14 -7.14
C LEU A 104 17.12 -2.73 -7.32
N TYR A 105 16.37 -1.69 -6.97
CA TYR A 105 16.79 -0.29 -7.04
C TYR A 105 17.14 0.30 -5.67
N GLN A 106 17.16 -0.54 -4.62
CA GLN A 106 17.48 -0.14 -3.25
C GLN A 106 18.80 -0.75 -2.74
N SER A 107 19.43 -1.64 -3.52
CA SER A 107 20.74 -2.20 -3.22
C SER A 107 21.84 -1.15 -3.42
N ASP A 108 22.12 -0.41 -2.34
CA ASP A 108 23.46 -0.03 -1.85
C ASP A 108 23.31 0.67 -0.48
N ARG A 109 23.73 -0.02 0.58
CA ARG A 109 24.06 0.50 1.90
C ARG A 109 25.23 -0.26 2.48
#